data_AF-A0A150QPU7-F1
#
_entry.id   AF-A0A150QPU7-F1
#
_cell.length_a   1.000
_cell.length_b   1.000
_cell.length_c   1.000
_cell.angle_alpha   90.00
_cell.angle_beta   90.00
_cell.angle_gamma   90.00
#
_symmetry.space_group_name_H-M   'P 1'
#
loop_
_entity.id
_entity.type
_entity.pdbx_description
1 polymer ?
#
loop_
_entity_poly.entity_id
_entity_poly.type
_entity_poly.pdbx_seq_one_letter_code
_entity_poly.pdbx_strand_id
1 'polypeptide(L)'
;MFLAGTPRLMAKPDGMKLTRSGFTVTVSDAAWTLRDQAQDACSFLAVHEAELATLSSLPEVEDVRLDFPIEKRDVLTQSEYFPSELVRAAGRAGIGLEITIYLCAGDET
;
A
#
# COMPACT_ATOMS: atom_id res chain seq x y z
N MET A 1 -24.06 9.52 17.13
CA MET A 1 -24.01 10.62 16.14
C MET A 1 -22.60 11.20 16.21
N PHE A 2 -21.73 10.84 15.25
CA PHE A 2 -20.34 11.29 15.25
C PHE A 2 -20.19 12.49 14.31
N LEU A 3 -19.76 13.63 14.84
CA LEU A 3 -19.38 14.80 14.04
C LEU A 3 -18.00 14.53 13.41
N ALA A 4 -17.92 14.60 12.08
CA ALA A 4 -16.65 14.57 11.36
C ALA A 4 -15.79 15.77 11.78
N GLY A 5 -14.72 15.50 12.52
CA GLY A 5 -13.79 16.53 12.97
C GLY A 5 -12.98 17.08 11.79
N THR A 6 -13.08 18.37 11.52
CA THR A 6 -12.17 19.05 10.59
C THR A 6 -10.78 19.14 11.21
N PRO A 7 -9.74 18.49 10.65
CA PRO A 7 -8.37 18.68 11.09
C PRO A 7 -7.97 20.14 10.80
N ARG A 8 -7.56 20.88 11.81
CA ARG A 8 -7.02 22.24 11.67
C ARG A 8 -5.55 22.23 12.04
N LEU A 9 -4.68 22.55 11.08
CA LEU A 9 -3.30 22.87 11.40
C LEU A 9 -3.29 24.26 12.05
N MET A 10 -2.95 24.34 13.34
CA MET A 10 -2.99 25.60 14.13
C MET A 10 -2.20 26.75 13.48
N ALA A 11 -1.16 26.45 12.70
CA ALA A 11 -0.34 27.45 12.01
C ALA A 11 -1.00 28.07 10.76
N LYS A 12 -2.01 27.43 10.17
CA LYS A 12 -2.72 27.90 8.96
C LYS A 12 -4.20 27.50 9.02
N PRO A 13 -5.02 28.20 9.81
CA PRO A 13 -6.45 27.86 9.99
C PRO A 13 -7.27 27.95 8.69
N ASP A 14 -6.87 28.82 7.76
CA ASP A 14 -7.45 28.97 6.42
C ASP A 14 -6.58 28.33 5.32
N GLY A 15 -5.64 27.46 5.70
CA GLY A 15 -4.82 26.71 4.75
C GLY A 15 -5.66 25.77 3.87
N MET A 16 -5.07 25.32 2.76
CA MET A 16 -5.70 24.33 1.88
C MET A 16 -6.15 23.12 2.71
N LYS A 17 -7.44 22.84 2.69
CA LYS A 17 -8.01 21.71 3.42
C LYS A 17 -7.56 20.42 2.74
N LEU A 18 -7.07 19.49 3.53
CA LEU A 18 -6.85 18.12 3.06
C LEU A 18 -8.21 17.50 2.77
N THR A 19 -8.44 17.11 1.53
CA THR A 19 -9.69 16.50 1.08
C THR A 19 -9.69 14.98 1.24
N ARG A 20 -8.56 14.40 1.62
CA ARG A 20 -8.35 12.97 1.79
C ARG A 20 -7.57 12.69 3.08
N SER A 21 -7.88 11.57 3.70
CA SER A 21 -7.16 10.99 4.84
C SER A 21 -6.99 9.50 4.62
N GLY A 22 -5.90 8.94 5.12
CA GLY A 22 -5.63 7.51 5.03
C GLY A 22 -4.71 7.07 6.17
N PHE A 23 -4.44 5.76 6.21
CA PHE A 23 -3.47 5.15 7.11
C PHE A 23 -2.74 4.03 6.38
N THR A 24 -1.59 3.64 6.92
CA THR A 24 -0.78 2.53 6.42
C THR A 24 -0.58 1.52 7.54
N VAL A 25 -0.58 0.24 7.19
CA VAL A 25 -0.25 -0.87 8.09
C VAL A 25 0.92 -1.62 7.48
N THR A 26 1.92 -1.93 8.30
CA THR A 26 3.04 -2.77 7.88
C THR A 26 2.57 -4.21 7.72
N VAL A 27 2.73 -4.75 6.51
CA VAL A 27 2.35 -6.12 6.16
C VAL A 27 3.54 -7.07 6.18
N SER A 28 4.73 -6.57 5.87
CA SER A 28 5.96 -7.36 5.77
C SER A 28 7.14 -6.56 6.32
N ASP A 29 8.00 -7.23 7.07
CA ASP A 29 9.33 -6.73 7.50
C ASP A 29 10.44 -7.23 6.56
N ALA A 30 10.10 -7.84 5.42
CA ALA A 30 11.06 -8.34 4.47
C ALA A 30 11.91 -7.20 3.86
N ALA A 31 13.09 -7.57 3.39
CA ALA A 31 13.96 -6.65 2.65
C ALA A 31 13.29 -6.21 1.32
N TRP A 32 13.97 -5.36 0.55
CA TRP A 32 13.50 -4.76 -0.70
C TRP A 32 13.34 -5.76 -1.88
N THR A 33 13.07 -7.03 -1.59
CA THR A 33 12.80 -8.12 -2.54
C THR A 33 11.30 -8.33 -2.69
N LEU A 34 10.79 -8.24 -3.93
CA LEU A 34 9.35 -8.42 -4.18
C LEU A 34 8.83 -9.78 -3.75
N ARG A 35 9.64 -10.84 -3.93
CA ARG A 35 9.23 -12.22 -3.66
C ARG A 35 8.81 -12.41 -2.20
N ASP A 36 9.62 -11.93 -1.26
CA ASP A 36 9.42 -12.18 0.16
C ASP A 36 8.23 -11.35 0.66
N GLN A 37 8.15 -10.07 0.23
CA GLN A 37 6.99 -9.21 0.48
C GLN A 37 5.69 -9.81 -0.08
N ALA A 38 5.73 -10.41 -1.27
CA ALA A 38 4.56 -11.05 -1.88
C ALA A 38 4.08 -12.27 -1.09
N GLN A 39 5.00 -13.06 -0.52
CA GLN A 39 4.66 -14.21 0.31
C GLN A 39 4.01 -13.80 1.63
N ASP A 40 4.54 -12.75 2.26
CA ASP A 40 3.99 -12.19 3.49
C ASP A 40 2.61 -11.56 3.21
N ALA A 41 2.49 -10.81 2.12
CA ALA A 41 1.22 -10.24 1.69
C ALA A 41 0.15 -11.30 1.42
N CYS A 42 0.49 -12.42 0.76
CA CYS A 42 -0.42 -13.56 0.60
C CYS A 42 -0.93 -14.06 1.96
N SER A 43 -0.02 -14.22 2.92
CA SER A 43 -0.36 -14.71 4.28
C SER A 43 -1.26 -13.71 5.01
N PHE A 44 -0.94 -12.41 4.93
CA PHE A 44 -1.75 -11.35 5.52
C PHE A 44 -3.16 -11.29 4.94
N LEU A 45 -3.28 -11.31 3.61
CA LEU A 45 -4.58 -11.32 2.92
C LEU A 45 -5.41 -12.55 3.30
N ALA A 46 -4.79 -13.72 3.44
CA ALA A 46 -5.48 -14.94 3.83
C ALA A 46 -5.99 -14.90 5.28
N VAL A 47 -5.24 -14.28 6.20
CA VAL A 47 -5.63 -14.16 7.61
C VAL A 47 -6.73 -13.10 7.80
N HIS A 48 -6.69 -12.01 7.04
CA HIS A 48 -7.57 -10.84 7.22
C HIS A 48 -8.60 -10.65 6.10
N GLU A 49 -8.89 -11.70 5.32
CA GLU A 49 -9.74 -11.60 4.12
C GLU A 49 -11.10 -10.95 4.41
N ALA A 50 -11.75 -11.34 5.51
CA ALA A 50 -13.09 -10.87 5.85
C ALA A 50 -13.10 -9.39 6.27
N GLU A 51 -12.15 -8.98 7.09
CA GLU A 51 -12.00 -7.59 7.55
C GLU A 51 -11.64 -6.66 6.39
N LEU A 52 -10.72 -7.11 5.53
CA LEU A 52 -10.29 -6.36 4.35
C LEU A 52 -11.41 -6.24 3.32
N ALA A 53 -12.15 -7.32 3.05
CA ALA A 53 -13.31 -7.26 2.16
C ALA A 53 -14.40 -6.33 2.70
N THR A 54 -14.61 -6.32 4.02
CA THR A 54 -15.55 -5.40 4.67
C THR A 54 -15.08 -3.96 4.49
N LEU A 55 -13.80 -3.67 4.77
CA LEU A 55 -13.21 -2.35 4.60
C LEU A 55 -13.35 -1.83 3.16
N SER A 56 -12.96 -2.64 2.17
CA SER A 56 -13.04 -2.28 0.75
C SER A 56 -14.46 -2.12 0.22
N SER A 57 -15.47 -2.64 0.93
CA SER A 57 -16.88 -2.50 0.55
C SER A 57 -17.54 -1.21 1.04
N LEU A 58 -16.88 -0.48 1.95
CA LEU A 58 -17.42 0.77 2.49
C LEU A 58 -17.37 1.87 1.42
N PRO A 59 -18.48 2.57 1.14
CA PRO A 59 -18.52 3.59 0.09
C PRO A 59 -17.63 4.81 0.39
N GLU A 60 -17.28 5.05 1.65
CA GLU A 60 -16.37 6.11 2.08
C GLU A 60 -14.89 5.75 1.85
N VAL A 61 -14.57 4.47 1.63
CA VAL A 61 -13.22 4.03 1.33
C VAL A 61 -13.00 4.13 -0.18
N GLU A 62 -12.28 5.17 -0.60
CA GLU A 62 -12.04 5.43 -2.02
C GLU A 62 -10.97 4.50 -2.63
N ASP A 63 -10.07 3.95 -1.81
CA ASP A 63 -8.88 3.25 -2.29
C ASP A 63 -8.24 2.40 -1.17
N VAL A 64 -7.82 1.18 -1.52
CA VAL A 64 -7.05 0.27 -0.65
C VAL A 64 -5.99 -0.40 -1.51
N ARG A 65 -4.73 -0.34 -1.09
CA ARG A 65 -3.59 -0.88 -1.85
C ARG A 65 -2.59 -1.62 -0.96
N LEU A 66 -1.95 -2.61 -1.54
CA LEU A 66 -0.67 -3.13 -1.07
C LEU A 66 0.44 -2.48 -1.89
N ASP A 67 1.33 -1.76 -1.22
CA ASP A 67 2.52 -1.16 -1.82
C ASP A 67 3.72 -2.08 -1.64
N PHE A 68 4.42 -2.34 -2.75
CA PHE A 68 5.60 -3.20 -2.83
C PHE A 68 6.82 -2.36 -3.20
N PRO A 69 7.53 -1.81 -2.21
CA PRO A 69 8.75 -1.06 -2.46
C PRO A 69 9.88 -1.98 -2.94
N ILE A 70 10.50 -1.61 -4.06
CA ILE A 70 11.66 -2.31 -4.63
C ILE A 70 12.77 -1.34 -5.03
N GLU A 71 14.00 -1.84 -5.05
CA GLU A 71 15.15 -1.11 -5.56
C GLU A 71 15.21 -1.14 -7.09
N LYS A 72 15.55 0.01 -7.68
CA LYS A 72 15.92 0.08 -9.10
C LYS A 72 17.27 -0.61 -9.30
N ARG A 73 17.30 -1.60 -10.20
CA ARG A 73 18.53 -2.29 -10.63
C ARG A 73 19.18 -1.57 -11.81
N ASP A 74 20.52 -1.54 -11.84
CA ASP A 74 21.27 -1.01 -12.98
C ASP A 74 21.33 -2.03 -14.13
N VAL A 75 20.20 -2.22 -14.79
CA VAL A 75 19.99 -3.16 -15.89
C VAL A 75 19.14 -2.53 -16.98
N LEU A 76 19.27 -3.00 -18.22
CA LEU A 76 18.48 -2.51 -19.35
C LEU A 76 16.97 -2.72 -19.16
N THR A 77 16.58 -3.78 -18.46
CA THR A 77 15.18 -4.11 -18.19
C THR A 77 15.05 -4.71 -16.81
N GLN A 78 14.16 -4.13 -16.01
CA GLN A 78 13.73 -4.67 -14.73
C GLN A 78 12.28 -5.14 -14.89
N SER A 79 12.07 -6.44 -14.71
CA SER A 79 10.75 -7.03 -14.70
C SER A 79 10.53 -7.68 -13.34
N GLU A 80 9.32 -7.47 -12.83
CA GLU A 80 8.87 -8.00 -11.57
C GLU A 80 7.62 -8.84 -11.80
N TYR A 81 7.38 -9.81 -10.92
CA TYR A 81 6.29 -10.75 -11.06
C TYR A 81 5.53 -10.88 -9.76
N PHE A 82 4.22 -10.63 -9.82
CA PHE A 82 3.30 -10.96 -8.75
C PHE A 82 2.80 -12.40 -8.92
N PRO A 83 2.94 -13.26 -7.89
CA PRO A 83 2.34 -14.58 -7.89
C PRO A 83 0.85 -14.52 -8.19
N SER A 84 0.34 -15.42 -9.04
CA SER A 84 -1.08 -15.43 -9.42
C SER A 84 -2.03 -15.59 -8.23
N GLU A 85 -1.57 -16.25 -7.16
CA GLU A 85 -2.30 -16.36 -5.90
C GLU A 85 -2.50 -15.00 -5.22
N LEU A 86 -1.47 -14.15 -5.18
CA LEU A 86 -1.54 -12.81 -4.63
C LEU A 86 -2.52 -11.95 -5.43
N VAL A 87 -2.42 -12.01 -6.76
CA VAL A 87 -3.32 -11.26 -7.66
C VAL A 87 -4.78 -11.67 -7.43
N ARG A 88 -5.03 -12.97 -7.25
CA ARG A 88 -6.38 -13.48 -6.96
C ARG A 88 -6.88 -13.07 -5.57
N ALA A 89 -6.04 -13.16 -4.55
CA ALA A 89 -6.38 -12.79 -3.18
C ALA A 89 -6.68 -11.29 -3.06
N ALA A 90 -5.82 -10.44 -3.63
CA ALA A 90 -6.01 -9.00 -3.65
C ALA A 90 -7.29 -8.61 -4.42
N GLY A 91 -7.52 -9.22 -5.59
CA GLY A 91 -8.75 -9.01 -6.36
C GLY A 91 -10.02 -9.40 -5.61
N ARG A 92 -10.02 -10.52 -4.87
CA ARG A 92 -11.16 -10.92 -4.02
C ARG A 92 -11.42 -9.93 -2.89
N ALA A 93 -10.37 -9.38 -2.30
CA ALA A 93 -10.46 -8.39 -1.22
C ALA A 93 -10.75 -6.95 -1.72
N GLY A 94 -10.80 -6.73 -3.04
CA GLY A 94 -10.99 -5.39 -3.61
C GLY A 94 -9.77 -4.47 -3.44
N ILE A 95 -8.57 -5.04 -3.33
CA ILE A 95 -7.33 -4.34 -3.03
C ILE A 95 -6.46 -4.21 -4.29
N GLY A 96 -5.95 -3.01 -4.55
CA GLY A 96 -4.98 -2.75 -5.62
C GLY A 96 -3.56 -3.21 -5.26
N LEU A 97 -2.76 -3.52 -6.28
CA LEU A 97 -1.33 -3.79 -6.13
C LEU A 97 -0.53 -2.63 -6.72
N GLU A 98 0.42 -2.09 -5.96
CA GLU A 98 1.28 -0.98 -6.35
C GLU A 98 2.75 -1.40 -6.22
N ILE A 99 3.58 -1.03 -7.20
CA ILE A 99 5.03 -1.19 -7.10
C ILE A 99 5.62 0.21 -7.04
N THR A 100 6.34 0.51 -5.96
CA THR A 100 7.09 1.75 -5.82
C THR A 100 8.57 1.47 -6.03
N ILE A 101 9.16 2.08 -7.05
CA ILE A 101 10.57 1.88 -7.41
C ILE A 101 11.40 3.01 -6.83
N TYR A 102 12.36 2.66 -5.96
CA TYR A 102 13.29 3.60 -5.37
C TYR A 102 14.63 3.58 -6.11
N LEU A 103 15.14 4.77 -6.40
CA LEU A 103 16.54 4.93 -6.77
C LEU A 103 17.36 4.72 -5.51
N CYS A 104 18.21 3.69 -5.47
CA CYS A 104 19.31 3.71 -4.52
C CYS A 104 20.21 4.87 -4.92
N ALA A 105 20.35 5.88 -4.07
CA ALA A 105 21.44 6.83 -4.20
C ALA A 105 22.71 5.98 -4.13
N GLY A 106 23.49 5.97 -5.22
CA GLY A 106 24.81 5.38 -5.16
C GLY A 106 25.57 6.05 -4.03
N ASP A 107 26.26 5.28 -3.20
CA ASP A 107 27.29 5.84 -2.34
C ASP A 107 28.25 6.59 -3.27
N GLU A 108 28.23 7.92 -3.23
CA GLU A 108 29.25 8.75 -3.86
C GLU A 108 30.58 8.42 -3.15
N THR A 109 31.32 7.46 -3.71
CA THR A 109 32.71 7.15 -3.34
C THR A 109 33.65 8.30 -3.65
#